data_AF-A0A1T2XAS6-F1
#
_entry.id   AF-A0A1T2XAS6-F1
#
_cell.length_a   1.000
_cell.length_b   1.000
_cell.length_c   1.000
_cell.angle_alpha   90.00
_cell.angle_beta   90.00
_cell.angle_gamma   90.00
#
_symmetry.space_group_name_H-M   'P 1'
#
loop_
_entity.id
_entity.type
_entity.pdbx_description
1 polymer ?
#
loop_
_entity_poly.entity_id
_entity_poly.type
_entity_poly.pdbx_seq_one_letter_code
_entity_poly.pdbx_strand_id
1 'polypeptide(L)' 'MITAILIGIAVVYFLIMIPIQYSYISELKKLQLRTGGSQSEMYEKMTFENEQSHFAVQGNIFNIPSTLIASLIYKLRHK' A
#
# COMPACT_ATOMS: atom_id res chain seq x y z
N MET A 1 0.12 -25.21 19.41
CA MET A 1 -0.96 -25.37 18.41
C MET A 1 -1.56 -24.01 18.01
N ILE A 2 -2.10 -23.23 18.96
CA ILE A 2 -2.69 -21.90 18.67
C ILE A 2 -1.69 -20.94 17.99
N THR A 3 -0.44 -20.89 18.46
CA THR A 3 0.61 -20.05 17.87
C THR A 3 0.86 -20.35 16.39
N ALA A 4 0.85 -21.63 15.99
CA ALA A 4 1.06 -22.02 14.59
C ALA A 4 -0.10 -21.56 13.69
N ILE A 5 -1.33 -21.59 14.21
CA ILE A 5 -2.52 -21.10 13.51
C ILE A 5 -2.42 -19.59 13.31
N LEU A 6 -2.04 -18.84 14.35
CA LEU A 6 -1.87 -17.38 14.27
C LEU A 6 -0.79 -16.97 13.26
N ILE A 7 0.33 -17.71 13.23
CA ILE A 7 1.40 -17.49 12.23
C ILE A 7 0.85 -17.75 10.82
N GLY A 8 0.12 -18.85 10.62
CA GLY A 8 -0.50 -19.16 9.32
C GLY A 8 -1.42 -18.05 8.83
N ILE A 9 -2.27 -17.52 9.71
CA ILE A 9 -3.18 -16.40 9.39
C ILE A 9 -2.38 -15.15 9.02
N ALA A 10 -1.34 -14.81 9.78
CA ALA A 10 -0.49 -13.66 9.50
C ALA A 10 0.23 -13.77 8.14
N VAL A 11 0.71 -14.96 7.78
CA VAL A 11 1.34 -15.22 6.48
C VAL A 11 0.33 -15.07 5.33
N VAL A 12 -0.86 -15.65 5.46
CA VAL A 12 -1.92 -15.51 4.45
C VAL A 12 -2.34 -14.05 4.28
N TYR A 13 -2.53 -13.33 5.39
CA TYR A 13 -2.84 -11.90 5.37
C TYR A 13 -1.76 -11.09 4.63
N PHE A 14 -0.49 -11.33 4.97
CA PHE A 14 0.65 -10.69 4.32
C PHE A 14 0.64 -10.93 2.81
N LEU A 15 0.46 -12.18 2.37
CA LEU A 15 0.45 -12.52 0.94
C LEU A 15 -0.71 -11.86 0.18
N ILE A 16 -1.91 -11.80 0.79
CA ILE A 16 -3.08 -11.14 0.19
C ILE A 16 -2.90 -9.62 0.12
N MET A 17 -2.22 -9.01 1.10
CA MET A 17 -2.00 -7.57 1.11
C MET A 17 -1.02 -7.09 0.03
N ILE A 18 -0.10 -7.94 -0.43
CA ILE A 18 0.87 -7.58 -1.49
C ILE A 18 0.18 -7.07 -2.78
N PRO A 19 -0.73 -7.82 -3.43
CA PRO A 19 -1.39 -7.33 -4.64
C PRO A 19 -2.27 -6.10 -4.40
N ILE A 20 -2.92 -6.01 -3.23
CA ILE A 20 -3.74 -4.85 -2.84
C ILE A 20 -2.86 -3.60 -2.79
N GLN A 21 -1.74 -3.68 -2.07
CA GLN A 21 -0.83 -2.56 -1.91
C GLN A 21 -0.09 -2.21 -3.20
N TYR A 22 0.20 -3.19 -4.06
CA TYR A 22 0.73 -2.93 -5.38
C TYR A 22 -0.24 -2.11 -6.23
N SER A 23 -1.52 -2.51 -6.25
CA SER A 23 -2.58 -1.77 -6.95
C SER A 23 -2.67 -0.34 -6.42
N TYR A 24 -2.67 -0.20 -5.10
CA TYR A 24 -2.75 1.09 -4.43
C TYR A 24 -1.55 2.01 -4.74
N ILE A 25 -0.32 1.50 -4.70
CA ILE A 25 0.89 2.26 -5.07
C ILE A 25 0.83 2.69 -6.54
N SER A 26 0.34 1.82 -7.42
CA SER A 26 0.18 2.13 -8.84
C SER A 26 -0.80 3.29 -9.07
N GLU A 27 -1.96 3.26 -8.41
CA GLU A 27 -2.94 4.34 -8.48
C GLU A 27 -2.40 5.64 -7.88
N LEU A 28 -1.70 5.59 -6.74
CA LEU A 28 -1.04 6.77 -6.18
C LEU A 28 -0.02 7.38 -7.15
N LYS A 29 0.77 6.54 -7.84
CA LYS A 29 1.73 7.04 -8.83
C LYS A 29 1.04 7.66 -10.04
N LYS A 30 -0.06 7.08 -10.51
CA LYS A 30 -0.89 7.69 -11.57
C LYS A 30 -1.48 9.02 -11.12
N LEU A 31 -1.97 9.09 -9.88
CA LEU A 31 -2.51 10.32 -9.30
C LEU A 31 -1.41 11.39 -9.23
N GLN A 32 -0.22 11.04 -8.73
CA GLN A 32 0.94 11.93 -8.68
C GLN A 32 1.31 12.47 -10.07
N LEU A 33 1.31 11.63 -11.10
CA LEU A 33 1.57 12.05 -12.48
C LEU A 33 0.49 12.99 -13.03
N ARG A 34 -0.79 12.74 -12.69
CA ARG A 34 -1.92 13.57 -13.13
C ARG A 34 -1.97 14.92 -12.43
N THR A 35 -1.63 14.97 -11.14
CA THR A 35 -1.64 16.22 -10.37
C THR A 35 -0.42 17.09 -10.64
N GLY A 36 0.62 16.55 -11.30
CA GLY A 36 1.82 17.27 -11.72
C GLY A 36 2.67 17.78 -10.56
N GLY A 37 2.36 17.36 -9.33
CA GLY A 37 2.90 17.92 -8.10
C GLY A 37 3.83 16.96 -7.35
N SER A 38 4.50 17.52 -6.35
CA SER A 38 5.19 16.75 -5.32
C SER A 38 4.23 15.81 -4.60
N GLN A 39 4.78 14.78 -3.95
CA GLN A 39 3.96 13.87 -3.15
C GLN A 39 3.18 14.60 -2.05
N SER A 40 3.74 15.69 -1.49
CA SER A 40 3.07 16.55 -0.51
C SER A 40 1.81 17.20 -1.09
N GLU A 41 1.91 17.80 -2.28
CA GLU A 41 0.78 18.45 -2.93
C GLU A 41 -0.31 17.44 -3.34
N MET A 42 0.07 16.20 -3.64
CA MET A 42 -0.88 15.12 -3.87
C MET A 42 -1.65 14.78 -2.59
N TYR A 43 -0.98 14.73 -1.43
CA TYR A 43 -1.64 14.49 -0.15
C TYR A 43 -2.54 15.64 0.26
N GLU A 44 -2.10 16.89 0.10
CA GLU A 44 -2.93 18.08 0.39
C GLU A 44 -4.23 18.13 -0.43
N LYS A 45 -4.19 17.60 -1.67
CA LYS A 45 -5.34 17.55 -2.57
C LYS A 45 -6.17 16.27 -2.43
N MET A 46 -5.78 15.36 -1.53
CA MET A 46 -6.51 14.11 -1.31
C MET A 46 -7.84 14.41 -0.60
N THR A 47 -8.94 13.86 -1.11
CA THR A 47 -10.23 13.99 -0.42
C THR A 47 -10.22 13.19 0.88
N PHE A 48 -10.99 13.64 1.87
CA PHE A 48 -11.10 12.98 3.18
C PHE A 48 -11.43 11.48 3.10
N GLU A 49 -12.29 11.08 2.16
CA GLU A 49 -12.61 9.67 1.90
C GLU A 49 -11.39 8.86 1.45
N ASN A 50 -10.58 9.45 0.57
CA ASN A 50 -9.36 8.83 0.06
C ASN A 50 -8.24 8.81 1.12
N GLU A 51 -8.17 9.82 1.98
CA GLU A 51 -7.23 9.83 3.11
C GLU A 51 -7.52 8.72 4.12
N GLN A 52 -8.80 8.47 4.46
CA GLN A 52 -9.17 7.35 5.32
C GLN A 52 -8.80 6.00 4.69
N SER A 53 -9.03 5.84 3.39
CA SER A 53 -8.63 4.65 2.65
C SER A 53 -7.09 4.51 2.60
N HIS A 54 -6.35 5.60 2.39
CA HIS A 54 -4.88 5.64 2.47
C HIS A 54 -4.39 5.18 3.83
N PHE A 55 -4.97 5.71 4.91
CA PHE A 55 -4.60 5.34 6.27
C PHE A 55 -4.89 3.87 6.57
N ALA A 56 -6.01 3.33 6.11
CA ALA A 56 -6.35 1.92 6.29
C ALA A 56 -5.36 0.99 5.56
N VAL A 57 -4.92 1.37 4.35
CA VAL A 57 -4.06 0.52 3.50
C VAL A 57 -2.57 0.71 3.79
N GLN A 58 -2.09 1.94 3.93
CA GLN A 58 -0.68 2.29 4.15
C GLN A 58 -0.36 2.81 5.57
N GLY A 59 -1.34 3.35 6.29
CA GLY A 59 -1.13 3.89 7.66
C GLY A 59 -1.04 2.81 8.75
N ASN A 60 -1.36 1.56 8.43
CA ASN A 60 -1.30 0.44 9.38
C ASN A 60 0.11 -0.18 9.44
N ILE A 61 0.69 -0.27 10.64
CA ILE A 61 2.02 -0.87 10.86
C ILE A 61 2.11 -2.34 10.41
N PHE A 62 1.01 -3.10 10.51
CA PHE A 62 0.97 -4.50 10.07
C PHE A 62 1.08 -4.66 8.56
N ASN A 63 0.81 -3.58 7.81
CA ASN A 63 0.88 -3.53 6.35
C ASN A 63 2.27 -3.14 5.82
N ILE A 64 3.20 -2.74 6.69
CA ILE A 64 4.55 -2.31 6.28
C ILE A 64 5.28 -3.41 5.50
N PRO A 65 5.34 -4.69 5.97
CA PRO A 65 6.10 -5.72 5.28
C PRO A 65 5.61 -5.94 3.85
N SER A 66 4.29 -6.04 3.66
CA SER A 66 3.72 -6.20 2.32
C SER A 66 3.94 -4.95 1.47
N THR A 67 4.00 -3.76 2.08
CA THR A 67 4.11 -2.48 1.34
C THR A 67 5.51 -2.37 0.76
N LEU A 68 6.52 -2.80 1.53
CA LEU A 68 7.89 -2.89 1.07
C LEU A 68 7.99 -3.84 -0.13
N ILE A 69 7.40 -5.03 -0.06
CA ILE A 69 7.41 -5.98 -1.19
C ILE A 69 6.67 -5.43 -2.40
N ALA A 70 5.47 -4.87 -2.20
CA ALA A 70 4.67 -4.27 -3.26
C ALA A 70 5.42 -3.11 -3.95
N SER A 71 6.07 -2.24 -3.18
CA SER A 71 6.88 -1.14 -3.72
C SER A 71 8.11 -1.62 -4.49
N LEU A 72 8.76 -2.69 -4.03
CA LEU A 72 9.87 -3.32 -4.74
C LEU A 72 9.40 -3.89 -6.07
N ILE A 73 8.30 -4.66 -6.07
CA ILE A 73 7.71 -5.22 -7.30
C ILE A 73 7.34 -4.09 -8.27
N TYR A 74 6.71 -3.02 -7.78
CA TYR A 74 6.36 -1.85 -8.58
C TYR A 74 7.59 -1.22 -9.23
N LYS A 75 8.64 -0.99 -8.44
CA LYS A 75 9.91 -0.43 -8.93
C LYS A 75 10.60 -1.34 -9.94
N LEU A 76 10.52 -2.66 -9.77
CA LEU A 76 11.10 -3.61 -10.73
C LEU A 76 10.33 -3.64 -12.05
N ARG A 77 9.00 -3.48 -12.02
CA ARG A 77 8.17 -3.50 -13.24
C ARG A 77 8.17 -2.18 -14.02
N HIS A 78 8.37 -1.05 -13.35
CA HIS A 78 8.31 0.29 -13.94
C HIS A 78 9.67 1.01 -13.94
N LYS A 79 10.76 0.25 -13.81
CA LYS A 79 12.10 0.68 -14.23
C LYS A 79 12.21 0.61 -15.75
#